data_AF-X0X1E3-F1
#
_entry.id   AF-X0X1E3-F1
#
_cell.length_a   1.000
_cell.length_b   1.000
_cell.length_c   1.000
_cell.angle_alpha   90.00
_cell.angle_beta   90.00
_cell.angle_gamma   90.00
#
_symmetry.space_group_name_H-M   'P 1'
#
loop_
_entity.id
_entity.type
_entity.pdbx_description
1 polymer ?
#
loop_
_entity_poly.entity_id
_entity_poly.type
_entity_poly.pdbx_seq_one_letter_code
_entity_poly.pdbx_strand_id
1 'polypeptide(L)'
;MPVFEYIGIDSKGKRAAGTVDGENERAARQKLRRMGVFPTTLGIEGESRQKVGLSMSIDVGKYFQRVKTQDVALMTRQMSTLLGSNIQLVETLNALLDQIENPKLRNVVAKIRDRVTEGSKLSDAMRAHPKVFSSMYINMIDAGETSGALDVVLTRLADFMEGQSKLRSKVISAMIYPAIMSIVGVGLMVMLLTFVVPKVTKIFEDVDATLPLPTKILMGVSSGLTDYWYLFLFGIP
;
A
#
# COMPACT_ATOMS: atom_id res chain seq x y z
N MET A 1 -30.48 30.48 1.96
CA MET A 1 -30.40 29.96 3.35
C MET A 1 -29.40 28.82 3.36
N PRO A 2 -28.46 28.73 4.31
CA PRO A 2 -27.48 27.64 4.32
C PRO A 2 -28.14 26.30 4.62
N VAL A 3 -27.69 25.27 3.91
CA VAL A 3 -28.13 23.88 4.07
C VAL A 3 -27.12 23.15 4.96
N PHE A 4 -27.61 22.44 5.97
CA PHE A 4 -26.78 21.68 6.90
C PHE A 4 -26.99 20.18 6.72
N GLU A 5 -25.92 19.43 6.48
CA GLU A 5 -25.94 17.97 6.54
C GLU A 5 -25.87 17.49 7.99
N TYR A 6 -26.81 16.62 8.37
CA TYR A 6 -26.85 15.99 9.67
C TYR A 6 -26.74 14.47 9.58
N ILE A 7 -26.07 13.89 10.58
CA ILE A 7 -26.15 12.47 10.90
C ILE A 7 -26.58 12.41 12.36
N GLY A 8 -27.69 11.73 12.63
CA GLY A 8 -28.28 11.64 13.95
C GLY A 8 -28.97 10.31 14.20
N ILE A 9 -29.53 10.20 15.39
CA ILE A 9 -30.32 9.04 15.79
C ILE A 9 -31.75 9.53 16.02
N ASP A 10 -32.71 8.87 15.37
CA ASP A 10 -34.13 9.09 15.62
C ASP A 10 -34.51 8.53 17.00
N SER A 11 -35.56 9.05 17.61
CA SER A 11 -36.20 8.59 18.85
C SER A 11 -36.37 7.06 18.98
N LYS A 12 -36.39 6.33 17.86
CA LYS A 12 -36.45 4.85 17.80
C LYS A 12 -35.09 4.14 17.72
N GLY A 13 -33.98 4.86 17.90
CA GLY A 13 -32.62 4.30 17.87
C GLY A 13 -32.05 4.00 16.47
N LYS A 14 -32.76 4.37 15.39
CA LYS A 14 -32.26 4.22 14.01
C LYS A 14 -31.42 5.42 13.60
N ARG A 15 -30.32 5.16 12.88
CA ARG A 15 -29.48 6.21 12.29
C ARG A 15 -30.24 6.88 11.14
N ALA A 16 -30.34 8.21 11.19
CA ALA A 16 -30.95 9.05 10.18
C ALA A 16 -29.92 10.08 9.69
N ALA A 17 -29.74 10.15 8.37
CA ALA A 17 -28.85 11.11 7.72
C ALA A 17 -29.63 11.87 6.64
N GLY A 18 -29.39 13.17 6.52
CA GLY A 18 -30.06 14.02 5.55
C GLY A 18 -29.59 15.47 5.64
N THR A 19 -30.26 16.35 4.89
CA THR A 19 -30.00 17.79 4.89
C THR A 19 -31.14 18.55 5.56
N VAL A 20 -30.83 19.68 6.20
CA VAL A 20 -31.83 20.57 6.82
C VAL A 20 -31.45 22.02 6.61
N ASP A 21 -32.41 22.83 6.18
CA ASP A 21 -32.22 24.27 6.03
C ASP A 21 -32.36 24.98 7.38
N GLY A 22 -31.41 25.87 7.69
CA GLY A 22 -31.44 26.69 8.90
C GLY A 22 -30.66 27.99 8.71
N GLU A 23 -30.99 29.02 9.49
CA GLU A 23 -30.26 30.30 9.43
C GLU A 23 -28.92 30.23 10.19
N ASN A 24 -28.81 29.35 11.17
CA ASN A 24 -27.62 29.11 12.01
C ASN A 24 -27.62 27.68 12.55
N GLU A 25 -26.45 27.15 12.96
CA GLU A 25 -26.30 25.77 13.47
C GLU A 25 -27.28 25.44 14.61
N ARG A 26 -27.53 26.41 15.50
CA ARG A 26 -28.50 26.28 16.60
C ARG A 26 -29.94 26.12 16.10
N ALA A 27 -30.32 26.87 15.06
CA ALA A 27 -31.65 26.80 14.45
C ALA A 27 -31.86 25.46 13.71
N ALA A 28 -30.85 25.00 12.97
CA ALA A 28 -30.85 23.69 12.31
C ALA A 28 -30.99 22.54 13.35
N ARG A 29 -30.24 22.60 14.45
CA ARG A 29 -30.31 21.61 15.53
C ARG A 29 -31.68 21.59 16.23
N GLN A 30 -32.29 22.76 16.45
CA GLN A 30 -33.62 22.86 17.04
C GLN A 30 -34.71 22.31 16.11
N LYS A 31 -34.57 22.55 14.80
CA LYS A 31 -35.47 22.02 13.76
C LYS A 31 -35.40 20.49 13.69
N LEU A 32 -34.19 19.92 13.75
CA LEU A 32 -34.00 18.46 13.79
C LEU A 32 -34.57 17.82 15.06
N ARG A 33 -34.39 18.47 16.22
CA ARG A 33 -35.00 18.01 17.47
C ARG A 33 -36.53 18.00 17.43
N ARG A 34 -37.14 18.99 16.78
CA ARG A 34 -38.61 19.00 16.54
C ARG A 34 -39.06 17.86 15.63
N MET A 35 -38.20 17.42 14.72
CA MET A 35 -38.44 16.26 13.85
C MET A 35 -38.14 14.92 14.53
N GLY A 36 -37.82 14.91 15.83
CA GLY A 36 -37.52 13.68 16.58
C GLY A 36 -36.11 13.12 16.35
N VAL A 37 -35.25 13.83 15.61
CA VAL A 37 -33.88 13.40 15.31
C VAL A 37 -32.89 14.17 16.17
N PHE A 38 -32.05 13.44 16.90
CA PHE A 38 -30.95 14.00 17.69
C PHE A 38 -29.65 13.94 16.86
N PRO A 39 -29.15 15.08 16.34
CA PRO A 39 -27.94 15.09 15.50
C PRO A 39 -26.69 14.83 16.34
N THR A 40 -25.90 13.85 15.93
CA THR A 40 -24.57 13.54 16.49
C THR A 40 -23.48 14.37 15.79
N THR A 41 -23.69 14.72 14.53
CA THR A 41 -22.77 15.55 13.74
C THR A 41 -23.58 16.51 12.87
N LEU A 42 -23.27 17.81 12.90
CA LEU A 42 -23.91 18.86 12.09
C LEU A 42 -22.83 19.69 11.39
N GLY A 43 -23.05 20.08 10.14
CA GLY A 43 -22.06 20.84 9.37
C GLY A 43 -22.61 21.35 8.06
N ILE A 44 -22.00 22.42 7.59
CA ILE A 44 -22.47 23.23 6.47
C ILE A 44 -22.10 22.51 5.18
N GLU A 45 -23.07 22.39 4.26
CA GLU A 45 -22.82 21.86 2.93
C GLU A 45 -21.97 22.88 2.15
N GLY A 46 -20.70 22.53 1.87
CA GLY A 46 -19.77 23.37 1.11
C GLY A 46 -18.36 23.55 1.72
N GLU A 47 -18.16 23.29 3.01
CA GLU A 47 -16.81 23.20 3.57
C GLU A 47 -16.37 21.73 3.66
N SER A 48 -15.28 21.42 2.96
CA SER A 48 -14.70 20.10 2.81
C SER A 48 -14.52 19.41 4.17
N ARG A 49 -15.45 18.53 4.53
CA ARG A 49 -15.28 17.61 5.65
C ARG A 49 -14.22 16.57 5.29
N GLN A 50 -12.98 16.90 5.59
CA GLN A 50 -11.97 15.94 5.98
C GLN A 50 -12.60 15.09 7.10
N LYS A 51 -13.02 13.87 6.75
CA LYS A 51 -13.64 12.92 7.68
C LYS A 51 -12.65 12.61 8.81
N VAL A 52 -12.76 13.31 9.94
CA VAL A 52 -12.16 12.89 11.22
C VAL A 52 -13.09 11.82 11.80
N GLY A 53 -13.05 10.65 11.16
CA GLY A 53 -13.56 9.41 11.74
C GLY A 53 -12.41 8.74 12.46
N LEU A 54 -12.53 8.63 13.79
CA LEU A 54 -11.70 7.79 14.63
C LEU A 54 -12.02 6.31 14.33
N SER A 55 -11.65 5.85 13.15
CA SER A 55 -11.52 4.44 12.82
C SER A 55 -10.08 4.27 12.36
N MET A 56 -9.28 3.61 13.20
CA MET A 56 -8.01 3.03 12.78
C MET A 56 -8.33 1.84 11.86
N SER A 57 -8.98 2.09 10.73
CA SER A 57 -8.97 1.18 9.60
C SER A 57 -7.59 1.33 9.00
N ILE A 58 -6.72 0.35 9.27
CA ILE A 58 -5.55 0.12 8.44
C ILE A 58 -6.09 0.02 7.01
N ASP A 59 -5.89 1.09 6.22
CA ASP A 59 -6.30 1.16 4.82
C ASP A 59 -5.43 0.17 4.03
N VAL A 60 -5.76 -1.13 4.13
CA VAL A 60 -5.09 -2.21 3.38
C VAL A 60 -5.10 -1.90 1.88
N GLY A 61 -6.15 -1.21 1.41
CA GLY A 61 -6.25 -0.71 0.04
C GLY A 61 -5.12 0.23 -0.38
N LYS A 62 -4.59 1.08 0.51
CA LYS A 62 -3.44 1.96 0.19
C LYS A 62 -2.14 1.17 0.05
N TYR A 63 -2.02 0.03 0.73
CA TYR A 63 -0.84 -0.84 0.61
C TYR A 63 -0.83 -1.59 -0.73
N PHE A 64 -2.01 -2.02 -1.21
CA PHE A 64 -2.19 -2.62 -2.53
C PHE A 64 -2.01 -1.63 -3.70
N GLN A 65 -2.10 -0.32 -3.45
CA GLN A 65 -1.91 0.72 -4.46
C GLN A 65 -0.45 1.15 -4.67
N ARG A 66 0.53 0.39 -4.17
CA ARG A 66 1.95 0.70 -4.45
C ARG A 66 2.24 0.43 -5.93
N VAL A 67 2.93 1.36 -6.59
CA VAL A 67 3.39 1.17 -7.97
C VAL A 67 4.48 0.10 -7.98
N LYS A 68 4.26 -0.97 -8.75
CA LYS A 68 5.24 -2.05 -8.90
C LYS A 68 6.25 -1.68 -9.99
N THR A 69 7.45 -2.26 -9.92
CA THR A 69 8.48 -2.11 -10.97
C THR A 69 7.96 -2.57 -12.33
N GLN A 70 7.12 -3.61 -12.34
CA GLN A 70 6.48 -4.13 -13.55
C GLN A 70 5.53 -3.11 -14.20
N ASP A 71 4.75 -2.37 -13.40
CA ASP A 71 3.80 -1.36 -13.92
C ASP A 71 4.58 -0.25 -14.66
N VAL A 72 5.68 0.21 -14.09
CA VAL A 72 6.55 1.22 -14.71
C VAL A 72 7.24 0.66 -15.95
N ALA A 73 7.70 -0.60 -15.92
CA ALA A 73 8.33 -1.24 -17.07
C ALA A 73 7.36 -1.35 -18.26
N LEU A 74 6.12 -1.79 -18.02
CA LEU A 74 5.09 -1.91 -19.06
C LEU A 74 4.75 -0.55 -19.67
N MET A 75 4.50 0.45 -18.81
CA MET A 75 4.23 1.82 -19.26
C MET A 75 5.39 2.38 -20.08
N THR A 76 6.64 2.17 -19.65
CA THR A 76 7.84 2.64 -20.37
C THR A 76 7.96 1.98 -21.74
N ARG A 77 7.71 0.66 -21.83
CA ARG A 77 7.68 -0.07 -23.11
C ARG A 77 6.61 0.48 -24.05
N GLN A 78 5.38 0.64 -23.57
CA GLN A 78 4.29 1.18 -24.36
C GLN A 78 4.60 2.60 -24.84
N MET A 79 5.15 3.45 -23.97
CA MET A 79 5.57 4.81 -24.32
C MET A 79 6.66 4.82 -25.39
N SER A 80 7.66 3.94 -25.26
CA SER A 80 8.73 3.74 -26.27
C SER A 80 8.17 3.31 -27.62
N THR A 81 7.24 2.36 -27.66
CA THR A 81 6.62 1.87 -28.90
C THR A 81 5.80 2.96 -29.60
N LEU A 82 5.00 3.70 -28.84
CA LEU A 82 4.15 4.76 -29.39
C LEU A 82 4.97 5.94 -29.92
N LEU A 83 5.96 6.41 -29.14
CA LEU A 83 6.85 7.49 -29.58
C LEU A 83 7.76 7.06 -30.74
N GLY A 84 8.22 5.80 -30.76
CA GLY A 84 8.94 5.24 -31.91
C GLY A 84 8.10 5.16 -33.19
N SER A 85 6.77 5.23 -33.07
CA SER A 85 5.84 5.31 -34.19
C SER A 85 5.53 6.75 -34.63
N ASN A 86 6.33 7.73 -34.15
CA ASN A 86 6.15 9.17 -34.39
C ASN A 86 4.81 9.75 -33.90
N ILE A 87 4.16 9.10 -32.93
CA ILE A 87 2.99 9.65 -32.26
C ILE A 87 3.45 10.79 -31.34
N GLN A 88 2.68 11.86 -31.22
CA GLN A 88 3.07 12.99 -30.36
C GLN A 88 3.11 12.57 -28.88
N LEU A 89 3.95 13.21 -28.08
CA LEU A 89 4.14 12.85 -26.66
C LEU A 89 2.84 12.98 -25.85
N VAL A 90 2.08 14.04 -26.04
CA VAL A 90 0.81 14.26 -25.31
C VAL A 90 -0.24 13.20 -25.69
N GLU A 91 -0.33 12.85 -26.96
CA GLU A 91 -1.21 11.77 -27.46
C GLU A 91 -0.80 10.41 -26.90
N THR A 92 0.51 10.14 -26.86
CA THR A 92 1.08 8.94 -26.25
C THR A 92 0.70 8.85 -24.77
N LEU A 93 0.89 9.93 -24.00
CA LEU A 93 0.53 9.96 -22.59
C LEU A 93 -0.97 9.76 -22.36
N ASN A 94 -1.83 10.30 -23.24
CA ASN A 94 -3.28 10.02 -23.19
C ASN A 94 -3.59 8.55 -23.45
N ALA A 95 -3.02 7.94 -24.48
CA ALA A 95 -3.24 6.52 -24.79
C ALA A 95 -2.77 5.59 -23.66
N LEU A 96 -1.71 5.95 -22.95
CA LEU A 96 -1.20 5.19 -21.80
C LEU A 96 -2.18 5.20 -20.62
N LEU A 97 -2.92 6.28 -20.39
CA LEU A 97 -3.84 6.37 -19.24
C LEU A 97 -4.93 5.29 -19.28
N ASP A 98 -5.37 4.90 -20.47
CA ASP A 98 -6.38 3.86 -20.64
C ASP A 98 -5.81 2.46 -20.37
N GLN A 99 -4.52 2.25 -20.64
CA GLN A 99 -3.83 0.96 -20.48
C GLN A 99 -3.28 0.73 -19.07
N ILE A 100 -3.08 1.78 -18.27
CA ILE A 100 -2.54 1.65 -16.91
C ILE A 100 -3.61 1.09 -15.96
N GLU A 101 -3.39 -0.13 -15.47
CA GLU A 101 -4.24 -0.78 -14.47
C GLU A 101 -4.08 -0.18 -13.07
N ASN A 102 -2.85 0.21 -12.69
CA ASN A 102 -2.56 0.71 -11.35
C ASN A 102 -3.11 2.14 -11.18
N PRO A 103 -4.12 2.37 -10.30
CA PRO A 103 -4.78 3.66 -10.19
C PRO A 103 -3.82 4.76 -9.70
N LYS A 104 -2.82 4.41 -8.90
CA LYS A 104 -1.81 5.37 -8.43
C LYS A 104 -0.88 5.79 -9.56
N LEU A 105 -0.45 4.85 -10.40
CA LEU A 105 0.36 5.17 -11.57
C LEU A 105 -0.45 5.99 -12.58
N ARG A 106 -1.72 5.63 -12.82
CA ARG A 106 -2.63 6.37 -13.70
C ARG A 106 -2.75 7.84 -13.27
N ASN A 107 -2.98 8.08 -11.97
CA ASN A 107 -3.04 9.44 -11.43
C ASN A 107 -1.72 10.22 -11.56
N VAL A 108 -0.58 9.54 -11.44
CA VAL A 108 0.74 10.15 -11.62
C VAL A 108 0.95 10.53 -13.09
N VAL A 109 0.65 9.62 -14.02
CA VAL A 109 0.77 9.87 -15.46
C VAL A 109 -0.19 10.97 -15.92
N ALA A 110 -1.39 11.05 -15.36
CA ALA A 110 -2.35 12.11 -15.68
C ALA A 110 -1.79 13.48 -15.32
N LYS A 111 -1.21 13.61 -14.12
CA LYS A 111 -0.51 14.85 -13.71
C LYS A 111 0.68 15.19 -14.58
N ILE A 112 1.43 14.18 -15.01
CA ILE A 112 2.57 14.38 -15.93
C ILE A 112 2.07 14.91 -17.27
N ARG A 113 1.05 14.29 -17.85
CA ARG A 113 0.41 14.74 -19.09
C ARG A 113 -0.05 16.19 -18.99
N ASP A 114 -0.75 16.55 -17.91
CA ASP A 114 -1.28 17.90 -17.72
C ASP A 114 -0.13 18.93 -17.75
N ARG A 115 0.95 18.68 -17.00
CA ARG A 115 2.13 19.56 -16.99
C ARG A 115 2.85 19.64 -18.34
N VAL A 116 2.93 18.52 -19.06
CA VAL A 116 3.54 18.50 -20.40
C VAL A 116 2.66 19.26 -21.41
N THR A 117 1.35 19.19 -21.26
CA THR A 117 0.38 19.94 -22.07
C THR A 117 0.47 21.44 -21.77
N GLU A 118 0.77 21.82 -20.53
CA GLU A 118 1.11 23.18 -20.11
C GLU A 118 2.51 23.66 -20.62
N GLY A 119 3.27 22.79 -21.30
CA GLY A 119 4.58 23.12 -21.88
C GLY A 119 5.79 22.82 -21.00
N SER A 120 5.60 22.14 -19.86
CA SER A 120 6.74 21.64 -19.07
C SER A 120 7.46 20.50 -19.79
N LYS A 121 8.78 20.38 -19.60
CA LYS A 121 9.55 19.20 -20.03
C LYS A 121 9.00 17.93 -19.36
N LEU A 122 9.05 16.80 -20.06
CA LEU A 122 8.66 15.49 -19.53
C LEU A 122 9.52 15.13 -18.30
N SER A 123 10.83 15.38 -18.37
CA SER A 123 11.76 15.14 -17.27
C SER A 123 11.36 15.92 -16.00
N ASP A 124 11.01 17.20 -16.14
CA ASP A 124 10.58 18.06 -15.04
C ASP A 124 9.22 17.66 -14.46
N ALA A 125 8.28 17.24 -15.32
CA ALA A 125 7.00 16.71 -14.88
C ALA A 125 7.19 15.41 -14.06
N MET A 126 8.09 14.53 -14.49
CA MET A 126 8.42 13.30 -13.76
C MET A 126 9.18 13.54 -12.45
N ARG A 127 9.99 14.61 -12.35
CA ARG A 127 10.70 14.99 -11.10
C ARG A 127 9.76 15.22 -9.92
N ALA A 128 8.51 15.62 -10.16
CA ALA A 128 7.51 15.76 -9.11
C ALA A 128 7.11 14.42 -8.44
N HIS A 129 7.53 13.28 -9.00
CA HIS A 129 7.14 11.94 -8.57
C HIS A 129 8.35 11.00 -8.31
N PRO A 130 9.27 11.36 -7.40
CA PRO A 130 10.51 10.60 -7.14
C PRO A 130 10.27 9.22 -6.50
N LYS A 131 9.07 8.96 -5.97
CA LYS A 131 8.67 7.65 -5.43
C LYS A 131 8.34 6.64 -6.53
N VAL A 132 8.14 7.10 -7.77
CA VAL A 132 7.79 6.26 -8.94
C VAL A 132 8.96 6.20 -9.91
N PHE A 133 9.57 7.36 -10.21
CA PHE A 133 10.70 7.47 -11.13
C PHE A 133 11.99 7.71 -10.36
N SER A 134 13.00 6.87 -10.62
CA SER A 134 14.33 7.06 -10.03
C SER A 134 15.04 8.26 -10.66
N SER A 135 16.04 8.79 -9.97
CA SER A 135 16.91 9.85 -10.49
C SER A 135 17.56 9.46 -11.82
N MET A 136 18.03 8.21 -11.94
CA MET A 136 18.57 7.67 -13.19
C MET A 136 17.55 7.70 -14.33
N TYR A 137 16.32 7.28 -14.08
CA TYR A 137 15.24 7.28 -15.08
C TYR A 137 14.97 8.70 -15.58
N ILE A 138 14.81 9.65 -14.66
CA ILE A 138 14.54 11.05 -14.96
C ILE A 138 15.69 11.67 -15.76
N ASN A 139 16.94 11.47 -15.34
CA ASN A 139 18.11 12.05 -15.99
C ASN A 139 18.31 11.51 -17.40
N MET A 140 17.97 10.23 -17.63
CA MET A 140 17.97 9.67 -18.98
C MET A 140 16.93 10.34 -19.86
N ILE A 141 15.69 10.50 -19.40
CA ILE A 141 14.64 11.22 -20.15
C ILE A 141 15.08 12.65 -20.45
N ASP A 142 15.66 13.36 -19.48
CA ASP A 142 16.16 14.73 -19.65
C ASP A 142 17.22 14.84 -20.76
N ALA A 143 18.16 13.89 -20.79
CA ALA A 143 19.15 13.78 -21.85
C ALA A 143 18.50 13.45 -23.21
N GLY A 144 17.47 12.60 -23.23
CA GLY A 144 16.70 12.26 -24.43
C GLY A 144 15.91 13.44 -25.00
N GLU A 145 15.23 14.20 -24.15
CA GLU A 145 14.52 15.42 -24.54
C GLU A 145 15.48 16.50 -25.06
N THR A 146 16.61 16.71 -24.36
CA THR A 146 17.58 17.75 -24.72
C THR A 146 18.31 17.43 -26.03
N SER A 147 18.58 16.15 -26.30
CA SER A 147 19.23 15.69 -27.53
C SER A 147 18.27 15.42 -28.68
N GLY A 148 16.95 15.47 -28.44
CA GLY A 148 15.93 15.09 -29.42
C GLY A 148 15.87 13.59 -29.73
N ALA A 149 16.60 12.75 -28.99
CA ALA A 149 16.69 11.30 -29.17
C ALA A 149 15.86 10.53 -28.12
N LEU A 150 14.67 11.04 -27.81
CA LEU A 150 13.80 10.49 -26.76
C LEU A 150 13.34 9.06 -27.07
N ASP A 151 13.13 8.74 -28.35
CA ASP A 151 12.80 7.41 -28.87
C ASP A 151 13.87 6.36 -28.51
N VAL A 152 15.14 6.66 -28.76
CA VAL A 152 16.28 5.78 -28.48
C VAL A 152 16.46 5.60 -26.98
N VAL A 153 16.35 6.69 -26.22
CA VAL A 153 16.47 6.67 -24.76
C VAL A 153 15.36 5.85 -24.12
N LEU A 154 14.11 6.02 -24.58
CA LEU A 154 12.98 5.28 -24.04
C LEU A 154 13.04 3.80 -24.37
N THR A 155 13.56 3.44 -25.54
CA THR A 155 13.81 2.03 -25.88
C THR A 155 14.80 1.40 -24.89
N ARG A 156 15.92 2.08 -24.63
CA ARG A 156 16.92 1.64 -23.63
C ARG A 156 16.34 1.58 -22.21
N LEU A 157 15.52 2.57 -21.82
CA LEU A 157 14.83 2.57 -20.53
C LEU A 157 13.85 1.40 -20.42
N ALA A 158 13.10 1.10 -21.48
CA ALA A 158 12.16 -0.01 -21.51
C ALA A 158 12.89 -1.34 -21.31
N ASP A 159 13.98 -1.58 -22.06
CA ASP A 159 14.80 -2.79 -21.91
C ASP A 159 15.37 -2.93 -20.49
N PHE A 160 15.87 -1.82 -19.93
CA PHE A 160 16.41 -1.79 -18.57
C PHE A 160 15.34 -2.08 -17.51
N MET A 161 14.17 -1.45 -17.62
CA MET A 161 13.07 -1.61 -16.66
C MET A 161 12.46 -3.02 -16.74
N GLU A 162 12.33 -3.58 -17.94
CA GLU A 162 11.92 -4.97 -18.13
C GLU A 162 12.95 -5.94 -17.54
N GLY A 163 14.24 -5.69 -17.74
CA GLY A 163 15.33 -6.46 -17.14
C GLY A 163 15.27 -6.43 -15.61
N GLN A 164 15.08 -5.26 -15.01
CA GLN A 164 14.90 -5.12 -13.57
C GLN A 164 13.65 -5.85 -13.05
N SER A 165 12.52 -5.74 -13.77
CA SER A 165 11.28 -6.44 -13.42
C SER A 165 11.47 -7.96 -13.45
N LYS A 166 12.09 -8.49 -14.51
CA LYS A 166 12.40 -9.93 -14.67
C LYS A 166 13.34 -10.43 -13.58
N LEU A 167 14.42 -9.69 -13.30
CA LEU A 167 15.36 -10.04 -12.23
C LEU A 167 14.65 -10.10 -10.88
N ARG A 168 13.86 -9.07 -10.54
CA ARG A 168 13.11 -9.03 -9.30
C ARG A 168 12.12 -10.19 -9.19
N SER A 169 11.38 -10.49 -10.27
CA SER A 169 10.47 -11.64 -10.31
C SER A 169 11.23 -12.95 -10.07
N LYS A 170 12.40 -13.13 -10.71
CA LYS A 170 13.23 -14.33 -10.55
C LYS A 170 13.72 -14.49 -9.11
N VAL A 171 14.18 -13.42 -8.49
CA VAL A 171 14.60 -13.41 -7.07
C VAL A 171 13.43 -13.78 -6.16
N ILE A 172 12.26 -13.14 -6.34
CA ILE A 172 11.08 -13.46 -5.55
C ILE A 172 10.70 -14.93 -5.72
N SER A 173 10.62 -15.43 -6.95
CA SER A 173 10.29 -16.83 -7.23
C SER A 173 11.30 -17.80 -6.60
N ALA A 174 12.60 -17.50 -6.62
CA ALA A 174 13.62 -18.32 -5.99
C ALA A 174 13.52 -18.34 -4.46
N MET A 175 13.04 -17.26 -3.84
CA MET A 175 12.88 -17.14 -2.39
C MET A 175 11.62 -17.83 -1.84
N ILE A 176 10.64 -18.17 -2.70
CA ILE A 176 9.40 -18.83 -2.27
C ILE A 176 9.67 -20.17 -1.61
N TYR A 177 10.50 -21.03 -2.22
CA TYR A 177 10.79 -22.35 -1.65
C TYR A 177 11.52 -22.27 -0.29
N PRO A 178 12.63 -21.52 -0.15
CA PRO A 178 13.26 -21.29 1.15
C PRO A 178 12.32 -20.71 2.20
N ALA A 179 11.44 -19.76 1.83
CA ALA A 179 10.49 -19.16 2.75
C ALA A 179 9.47 -20.18 3.27
N ILE A 180 8.87 -20.98 2.38
CA ILE A 180 7.92 -22.04 2.76
C ILE A 180 8.61 -23.07 3.66
N MET A 181 9.78 -23.57 3.27
CA MET A 181 10.51 -24.56 4.07
C MET A 181 10.93 -24.01 5.44
N SER A 182 11.30 -22.74 5.51
CA SER A 182 11.61 -22.07 6.78
C SER A 182 10.38 -21.98 7.68
N ILE A 183 9.22 -21.58 7.12
CA ILE A 183 7.96 -21.49 7.88
C ILE A 183 7.55 -22.87 8.41
N VAL A 184 7.61 -23.92 7.57
CA VAL A 184 7.27 -25.28 8.00
C VAL A 184 8.26 -25.78 9.05
N GLY A 185 9.57 -25.60 8.84
CA GLY A 185 10.60 -26.02 9.78
C GLY A 185 10.47 -25.34 11.15
N VAL A 186 10.30 -24.02 11.16
CA VAL A 186 10.06 -23.26 12.40
C VAL A 186 8.75 -23.68 13.06
N GLY A 187 7.68 -23.88 12.28
CA GLY A 187 6.40 -24.36 12.79
C GLY A 187 6.50 -25.72 13.47
N LEU A 188 7.22 -26.66 12.86
CA LEU A 188 7.49 -27.98 13.44
C LEU A 188 8.33 -27.87 14.72
N MET A 189 9.37 -27.03 14.73
CA MET A 189 10.20 -26.78 15.90
C MET A 189 9.37 -26.26 17.08
N VAL A 190 8.52 -25.25 16.84
CA VAL A 190 7.62 -24.68 17.85
C VAL A 190 6.63 -25.72 18.36
N MET A 191 6.06 -26.53 17.48
CA MET A 191 5.15 -27.63 17.85
C MET A 191 5.85 -28.66 18.77
N LEU A 192 7.08 -29.07 18.43
CA LEU A 192 7.85 -30.02 19.23
C LEU A 192 8.13 -29.47 20.64
N LEU A 193 8.59 -28.23 20.73
CA LEU A 193 8.92 -27.60 22.01
C LEU A 193 7.68 -27.36 22.88
N THR A 194 6.53 -27.03 22.27
CA THR A 194 5.31 -26.68 23.01
C THR A 194 4.52 -27.91 23.46
N PHE A 195 4.48 -28.98 22.64
CA PHE A 195 3.62 -30.14 22.91
C PHE A 195 4.38 -31.41 23.25
N VAL A 196 5.55 -31.65 22.65
CA VAL A 196 6.27 -32.93 22.79
C VAL A 196 7.22 -32.88 23.97
N VAL A 197 8.04 -31.83 24.09
CA VAL A 197 9.01 -31.70 25.20
C VAL A 197 8.33 -31.73 26.59
N PRO A 198 7.19 -31.04 26.83
CA PRO A 198 6.50 -31.11 28.12
C PRO A 198 5.94 -32.51 28.44
N LYS A 199 5.53 -33.27 27.42
CA LYS A 199 5.05 -34.65 27.62
C LYS A 199 6.20 -35.57 28.03
N VAL A 200 7.36 -35.43 27.39
CA VAL A 200 8.54 -36.23 27.71
C VAL A 200 9.06 -35.90 29.10
N THR A 201 9.15 -34.62 29.46
CA THR A 201 9.61 -34.18 30.79
C THR A 201 8.71 -34.68 31.92
N LYS A 202 7.37 -34.64 31.76
CA LYS A 202 6.44 -35.23 32.73
C LYS A 202 6.70 -36.71 33.01
N ILE A 203 7.00 -37.50 31.97
CA ILE A 203 7.35 -38.93 32.14
C ILE A 203 8.62 -39.08 33.00
N PHE A 204 9.59 -38.18 32.87
CA PHE A 204 10.82 -38.23 33.68
C PHE A 204 10.60 -37.76 35.13
N GLU A 205 9.68 -36.82 35.37
CA GLU A 205 9.28 -36.40 36.72
C GLU A 205 8.56 -37.53 37.47
N ASP A 206 7.70 -38.29 36.80
CA ASP A 206 6.98 -39.43 37.39
C ASP A 206 7.89 -40.61 37.80
N VAL A 207 9.14 -40.64 37.32
CA VAL A 207 10.12 -41.73 37.54
C VAL A 207 11.11 -41.40 38.69
N ASP A 208 10.96 -40.26 39.37
CA ASP A 208 11.83 -39.79 40.47
C ASP A 208 13.34 -39.78 40.11
N ALA A 209 13.62 -39.63 38.82
CA ALA A 209 14.98 -39.55 38.28
C ALA A 209 15.43 -38.09 38.21
N THR A 210 16.55 -37.76 38.86
CA THR A 210 17.14 -36.42 38.78
C THR A 210 17.44 -36.07 37.33
N LEU A 211 16.77 -35.04 36.79
CA LEU A 211 16.93 -34.58 35.42
C LEU A 211 18.43 -34.34 35.09
N PRO A 212 19.03 -35.11 34.16
CA PRO A 212 20.40 -34.92 33.73
C PRO A 212 20.63 -33.50 33.19
N LEU A 213 21.84 -32.97 33.37
CA LEU A 213 22.26 -31.63 32.89
C LEU A 213 21.83 -31.30 31.44
N PRO A 214 21.94 -32.22 30.46
CA PRO A 214 21.46 -31.98 29.09
C PRO A 214 19.97 -31.61 29.00
N THR A 215 19.11 -32.20 29.83
CA THR A 215 17.66 -31.96 29.84
C THR A 215 17.32 -30.58 30.42
N LYS A 216 18.07 -30.11 31.43
CA LYS A 216 17.91 -28.76 31.99
C LYS A 216 18.30 -27.67 31.00
N ILE A 217 19.37 -27.90 30.22
CA ILE A 217 19.79 -27.00 29.14
C ILE A 217 18.70 -26.95 28.06
N LEU A 218 18.15 -28.10 27.67
CA LEU A 218 17.05 -28.16 26.68
C LEU A 218 15.80 -27.41 27.15
N MET A 219 15.41 -27.57 28.43
CA MET A 219 14.27 -26.84 28.99
C MET A 219 14.51 -25.33 29.03
N GLY A 220 15.71 -24.87 29.40
CA GLY A 220 16.06 -23.45 29.39
C GLY A 220 16.05 -22.82 27.99
N VAL A 221 16.51 -23.57 26.98
CA VAL A 221 16.42 -23.15 25.57
C VAL A 221 14.96 -23.14 25.11
N SER A 222 14.18 -24.16 25.48
CA SER A 222 12.76 -24.25 25.14
C SER A 222 11.96 -23.08 25.72
N SER A 223 12.13 -22.76 27.00
CA SER A 223 11.45 -21.64 27.66
C SER A 223 11.85 -20.29 27.06
N GLY A 224 13.13 -20.11 26.74
CA GLY A 224 13.60 -18.90 26.05
C GLY A 224 12.99 -18.73 24.65
N LEU A 225 12.82 -19.82 23.91
CA LEU A 225 12.20 -19.77 22.58
C LEU A 225 10.69 -19.52 22.63
N THR A 226 9.97 -20.06 23.63
CA THR A 226 8.54 -19.82 23.82
C THR A 226 8.23 -18.44 24.40
N ASP A 227 9.10 -17.87 25.23
CA ASP A 227 8.88 -16.56 25.86
C ASP A 227 9.31 -15.38 24.99
N TYR A 228 10.22 -15.59 24.03
CA TYR A 228 10.73 -14.54 23.14
C TYR A 228 10.42 -14.76 21.65
N TRP A 229 9.48 -15.65 21.31
CA TRP A 229 9.12 -15.95 19.93
C TRP A 229 8.72 -14.72 19.10
N TYR A 230 8.08 -13.72 19.72
CA TYR A 230 7.66 -12.46 19.07
C TYR A 230 8.83 -11.59 18.62
N LEU A 231 9.96 -11.64 19.35
CA LEU A 231 11.19 -10.91 19.01
C LEU A 231 11.88 -11.52 17.79
N PHE A 232 11.79 -12.84 17.62
CA PHE A 232 12.28 -13.51 16.40
C PHE A 232 11.39 -13.26 15.18
N LEU A 233 10.08 -13.01 15.37
CA LEU A 233 9.13 -12.79 14.27
C LEU A 233 9.11 -11.32 13.79
N PHE A 234 9.37 -10.36 14.70
CA PHE A 234 9.44 -8.92 14.39
C PHE A 234 10.88 -8.35 14.32
N GLY A 235 11.90 -9.11 14.74
CA GLY A 235 13.30 -8.66 14.83
C GLY A 235 14.21 -9.09 13.69
N ILE A 236 13.68 -9.74 12.66
CA ILE A 236 14.46 -10.02 11.43
C ILE A 236 14.26 -8.82 10.49
N PRO A 237 15.30 -8.00 10.22
CA PRO A 237 15.22 -6.92 9.24
C PRO A 237 15.05 -7.43 7.80
#